data_AF-J3BUI7-F1
#
_entry.id   AF-J3BUI7-F1
#
_cell.length_a   1.000
_cell.length_b   1.000
_cell.length_c   1.000
_cell.angle_alpha   90.00
_cell.angle_beta   90.00
_cell.angle_gamma   90.00
#
_symmetry.space_group_name_H-M   'P 1'
#
loop_
_entity.id
_entity.type
_entity.pdbx_description
1 polymer ?
#
loop_
_entity_poly.entity_id
_entity_poly.type
_entity_poly.pdbx_seq_one_letter_code
_entity_poly.pdbx_strand_id
1 'polypeptide(L)'
;MATSEEKNRLAAVKRRHEEASTSWQLGSGGLELFAILVPGTPPAPIVKLLDDCGYTDRDFLMHAHEDIAFLLAMLKRAAEKLRSVIPPEDPRDIERREREAAEKNFSAECAIKCQNDRAFRQFLIECHQLQDAGDTERVKTRVRSILAITSMSELNEDANAAARWKALRSDFKAWLKVSA
;
A
#
# COMPACT_ATOMS: atom_id res chain seq x y z
N MET A 1 -5.43 3.86 -13.23
CA MET A 1 -5.80 3.98 -11.79
C MET A 1 -4.53 4.24 -11.00
N ALA A 2 -4.56 5.10 -9.98
CA ALA A 2 -3.38 5.43 -9.19
C ALA A 2 -2.80 4.17 -8.51
N THR A 3 -1.48 4.04 -8.51
CA THR A 3 -0.75 2.95 -7.86
C THR A 3 -0.88 3.01 -6.34
N SER A 4 -0.61 1.91 -5.65
CA SER A 4 -0.60 1.88 -4.18
C SER A 4 0.44 2.84 -3.61
N GLU A 5 1.58 3.00 -4.29
CA GLU A 5 2.62 3.95 -3.91
C GLU A 5 2.14 5.40 -4.01
N GLU A 6 1.47 5.76 -5.11
CA GLU A 6 0.90 7.10 -5.31
C GLU A 6 -0.17 7.42 -4.25
N LYS A 7 -1.03 6.44 -3.92
CA LYS A 7 -2.04 6.59 -2.86
C LYS A 7 -1.40 6.83 -1.50
N ASN A 8 -0.39 6.03 -1.15
CA ASN A 8 0.35 6.19 0.11
C ASN A 8 1.08 7.53 0.16
N ARG A 9 1.67 7.95 -0.97
CA ARG A 9 2.34 9.25 -1.08
C ARG A 9 1.36 10.41 -0.88
N LEU A 10 0.19 10.37 -1.51
CA LEU A 10 -0.85 11.38 -1.34
C LEU A 10 -1.36 11.44 0.11
N ALA A 11 -1.58 10.29 0.75
CA ALA A 11 -1.94 10.23 2.16
C ALA A 11 -0.87 10.88 3.06
N ALA A 12 0.41 10.59 2.78
CA ALA A 12 1.52 11.19 3.51
C ALA A 12 1.66 12.70 3.27
N VAL A 13 1.29 13.22 2.10
CA VAL A 13 1.24 14.68 1.83
C VAL A 13 0.14 15.32 2.67
N LYS A 14 -1.09 14.77 2.63
CA LYS A 14 -2.23 15.31 3.40
C LYS A 14 -1.93 15.36 4.89
N ARG A 15 -1.44 14.25 5.46
CA ARG A 15 -1.09 14.17 6.87
C ARG A 15 -0.07 15.24 7.27
N ARG A 16 1.04 15.35 6.53
CA ARG A 16 2.08 16.35 6.83
C ARG A 16 1.55 17.79 6.73
N HIS A 17 0.64 18.05 5.79
CA HIS A 17 0.02 19.36 5.61
C HIS A 17 -0.97 19.69 6.74
N GLU A 18 -1.75 18.72 7.21
CA GLU A 18 -2.67 18.89 8.34
C GLU A 18 -1.94 19.06 9.68
N GLU A 19 -0.81 18.39 9.86
CA GLU A 19 0.00 18.45 11.08
C GLU A 19 0.92 19.68 11.14
N ALA A 20 1.25 20.28 10.00
CA ALA A 20 2.13 21.44 9.93
C ALA A 20 1.41 22.73 10.38
N SER A 21 2.18 23.68 10.90
CA SER A 21 1.66 25.02 11.18
C SER A 21 1.32 25.73 9.87
N THR A 22 0.18 26.41 9.81
CA THR A 22 -0.36 26.98 8.56
C THR A 22 -0.09 28.47 8.37
N SER A 23 0.42 29.15 9.39
CA SER A 23 0.58 30.62 9.45
C SER A 23 2.01 31.05 9.18
N TRP A 24 2.54 30.71 8.01
CA TRP A 24 3.92 31.02 7.67
C TRP A 24 4.08 32.51 7.34
N GLN A 25 5.07 33.14 7.95
CA GLN A 25 5.33 34.59 7.81
C GLN A 25 6.82 34.85 7.69
N LEU A 26 7.22 35.78 6.82
CA LEU A 26 8.59 36.25 6.77
C LEU A 26 8.91 37.11 7.99
N GLY A 27 10.04 36.83 8.65
CA GLY A 27 10.61 37.75 9.62
C GLY A 27 11.04 39.06 8.97
N SER A 28 11.10 40.13 9.76
CA SER A 28 11.51 41.47 9.29
C SER A 28 12.91 41.51 8.67
N GLY A 29 13.78 40.56 9.04
CA GLY A 29 15.11 40.41 8.46
C GLY A 29 15.15 39.66 7.12
N GLY A 30 14.03 39.10 6.65
CA GLY A 30 13.95 38.40 5.37
C GLY A 30 14.68 37.06 5.29
N LEU A 31 15.27 36.59 6.40
CA LEU A 31 16.10 35.39 6.49
C LEU A 31 15.48 34.28 7.36
N GLU A 32 14.28 34.49 7.87
CA GLU A 32 13.62 33.55 8.78
C GLU A 32 12.15 33.45 8.41
N LEU A 33 11.62 32.23 8.42
CA LEU A 33 10.17 32.00 8.39
C LEU A 33 9.70 31.64 9.79
N PHE A 34 8.63 32.31 10.20
CA PHE A 34 7.95 32.11 11.46
C PHE A 34 6.61 31.43 11.24
N ALA A 35 6.16 30.69 12.24
CA ALA A 35 4.79 30.16 12.27
C ALA A 35 4.24 30.11 13.68
N ILE A 36 2.92 30.19 13.81
CA ILE A 36 2.22 29.94 15.07
C ILE A 36 2.07 28.42 15.22
N LEU A 37 2.88 27.83 16.11
CA LEU A 37 2.89 26.38 16.35
C LEU A 37 1.71 25.93 17.22
N VAL A 38 1.31 26.77 18.18
CA VAL A 38 0.20 26.53 19.08
C VAL A 38 -0.76 27.72 19.00
N PRO A 39 -2.06 27.49 18.73
CA PRO A 39 -3.04 28.57 18.68
C PRO A 39 -2.99 29.45 19.94
N GLY A 40 -2.86 30.76 19.76
CA GLY A 40 -2.78 31.73 20.85
C GLY A 40 -1.37 32.00 21.41
N THR A 41 -0.31 31.36 20.87
CA THR A 41 1.08 31.71 21.21
C THR A 41 1.70 32.65 20.18
N PRO A 42 2.76 33.39 20.55
CA PRO A 42 3.56 34.15 19.59
C PRO A 42 4.16 33.24 18.49
N PRO A 43 4.41 33.77 17.28
CA PRO A 43 5.09 33.03 16.22
C PRO A 43 6.51 32.60 16.66
N ALA A 44 6.92 31.40 16.26
CA ALA A 44 8.26 30.87 16.49
C ALA A 44 8.98 30.66 15.15
N PRO A 45 10.31 30.83 15.09
CA PRO A 45 11.08 30.58 13.88
C PRO A 45 11.10 29.08 13.56
N ILE A 46 10.77 28.72 12.33
CA ILE A 46 10.69 27.33 11.85
C ILE A 46 11.68 27.03 10.72
N VAL A 47 12.14 28.05 10.00
CA VAL A 47 13.12 27.93 8.91
C VAL A 47 14.10 29.08 8.98
N LYS A 48 15.39 28.79 8.77
CA LYS A 48 16.43 29.78 8.50
C LYS A 48 16.81 29.72 7.03
N LEU A 49 16.65 30.85 6.35
CA LEU A 49 17.05 31.07 4.97
C LEU A 49 18.47 31.64 4.96
N LEU A 50 19.29 31.16 4.04
CA LEU A 50 20.63 31.71 3.83
C LEU A 50 20.57 32.98 2.97
N ASP A 51 21.60 33.80 3.06
CA ASP A 51 21.69 35.07 2.31
C ASP A 51 21.66 34.86 0.79
N ASP A 52 22.18 33.73 0.31
CA ASP A 52 22.21 33.33 -1.11
C ASP A 52 20.88 32.75 -1.61
N CYS A 53 19.92 32.48 -0.73
CA CYS A 53 18.58 32.05 -1.14
C CYS A 53 17.90 33.18 -1.90
N GLY A 54 17.67 33.00 -3.20
CA GLY A 54 17.09 34.03 -4.04
C GLY A 54 15.65 34.38 -3.65
N TYR A 55 15.20 35.56 -4.05
CA TYR A 55 13.83 36.02 -3.77
C TYR A 55 12.77 35.00 -4.23
N THR A 56 12.93 34.40 -5.41
CA THR A 56 11.97 33.43 -5.96
C THR A 56 11.82 32.19 -5.08
N ASP A 57 12.91 31.65 -4.55
CA ASP A 57 12.87 30.47 -3.68
C ASP A 57 12.22 30.81 -2.32
N ARG A 58 12.52 32.01 -1.79
CA ARG A 58 11.88 32.51 -0.56
C ARG A 58 10.38 32.67 -0.76
N ASP A 59 9.97 33.29 -1.87
CA ASP A 59 8.58 33.52 -2.21
C ASP A 59 7.81 32.20 -2.38
N PHE A 60 8.40 31.23 -3.06
CA PHE A 60 7.82 29.89 -3.17
C PHE A 60 7.66 29.22 -1.81
N LEU A 61 8.70 29.24 -0.96
CA LEU A 61 8.64 28.64 0.37
C LEU A 61 7.60 29.30 1.26
N MET A 62 7.44 30.62 1.18
CA MET A 62 6.43 31.36 1.93
C MET A 62 5.01 30.91 1.60
N HIS A 63 4.72 30.72 0.32
CA HIS A 63 3.38 30.35 -0.15
C HIS A 63 3.15 28.83 -0.18
N ALA A 64 4.20 28.02 -0.03
CA ALA A 64 4.13 26.57 -0.20
C ALA A 64 3.00 25.91 0.62
N HIS A 65 2.79 26.34 1.87
CA HIS A 65 1.74 25.76 2.69
C HIS A 65 0.33 26.09 2.17
N GLU A 66 0.12 27.33 1.73
CA GLU A 66 -1.15 27.80 1.17
C GLU A 66 -1.42 27.18 -0.20
N ASP A 67 -0.40 27.12 -1.06
CA ASP A 67 -0.48 26.51 -2.38
C ASP A 67 -0.78 25.01 -2.30
N ILE A 68 -0.14 24.28 -1.38
CA ILE A 68 -0.47 22.86 -1.15
C ILE A 68 -1.93 22.72 -0.70
N ALA A 69 -2.42 23.61 0.19
CA ALA A 69 -3.80 23.60 0.62
C ALA A 69 -4.76 23.81 -0.57
N PHE A 70 -4.45 24.81 -1.41
CA PHE A 70 -5.20 25.13 -2.61
C PHE A 70 -5.26 23.94 -3.59
N LEU A 71 -4.11 23.33 -3.89
CA LEU A 71 -4.00 22.19 -4.79
C LEU A 71 -4.76 20.96 -4.25
N LEU A 72 -4.64 20.65 -2.95
CA LEU A 72 -5.38 19.56 -2.32
C LEU A 72 -6.89 19.78 -2.37
N ALA A 73 -7.35 21.01 -2.12
CA ALA A 73 -8.76 21.37 -2.23
C ALA A 73 -9.27 21.27 -3.67
N MET A 74 -8.46 21.70 -4.65
CA MET A 74 -8.79 21.57 -6.07
C MET A 74 -8.90 20.11 -6.51
N LEU A 75 -7.95 19.26 -6.09
CA LEU A 75 -7.97 17.82 -6.35
C LEU A 75 -9.21 17.16 -5.76
N LYS A 76 -9.59 17.53 -4.53
CA LYS A 76 -10.81 17.03 -3.88
C LYS A 76 -12.05 17.36 -4.70
N ARG A 77 -12.23 18.63 -5.11
CA ARG A 77 -13.37 19.06 -5.95
C ARG A 77 -13.40 18.35 -7.29
N ALA A 78 -12.25 18.16 -7.93
CA ALA A 78 -12.16 17.43 -9.19
C ALA A 78 -12.58 15.96 -9.02
N ALA A 79 -12.13 15.30 -7.95
CA ALA A 79 -12.50 13.91 -7.65
C ALA A 79 -13.99 13.77 -7.28
N GLU A 80 -14.58 14.74 -6.60
CA GLU A 80 -16.03 14.79 -6.32
C GLU A 80 -16.83 14.99 -7.60
N LYS A 81 -16.40 15.91 -8.47
CA LYS A 81 -17.05 16.12 -9.76
C LYS A 81 -16.99 14.88 -10.64
N LEU A 82 -15.84 14.21 -10.70
CA LEU A 82 -15.69 12.96 -11.45
C LEU A 82 -16.63 11.88 -10.91
N ARG A 83 -16.71 11.71 -9.59
CA ARG A 83 -17.66 10.78 -8.94
C ARG A 83 -19.12 11.13 -9.19
N SER A 84 -19.46 12.40 -9.40
CA SER A 84 -20.83 12.79 -9.74
C SER A 84 -21.22 12.49 -11.19
N VAL A 85 -20.23 12.33 -12.09
CA VAL A 85 -20.44 12.05 -13.52
C VAL A 85 -20.35 10.55 -13.81
N ILE A 86 -19.50 9.83 -13.08
CA ILE A 86 -19.42 8.37 -13.17
C ILE A 86 -20.61 7.79 -12.39
N PRO A 87 -21.46 6.94 -13.01
CA PRO A 87 -22.50 6.24 -12.28
C PRO A 87 -21.88 5.49 -11.10
N PRO A 88 -22.47 5.54 -9.89
CA PRO A 88 -21.95 4.76 -8.77
C PRO A 88 -21.86 3.29 -9.20
N GLU A 89 -20.64 2.74 -9.20
CA GLU A 89 -20.44 1.31 -9.46
C GLU A 89 -21.23 0.54 -8.39
N ASP A 90 -21.98 -0.48 -8.83
CA ASP A 90 -22.70 -1.35 -7.92
C ASP A 90 -21.69 -1.94 -6.92
N PRO A 91 -21.90 -1.83 -5.59
CA PRO A 91 -21.02 -2.43 -4.60
C PRO A 91 -20.72 -3.91 -4.88
N ARG A 92 -21.66 -4.63 -5.52
CA ARG A 92 -21.49 -6.02 -5.94
C ARG A 92 -20.47 -6.19 -7.07
N ASP A 93 -20.35 -5.24 -7.97
CA ASP A 93 -19.36 -5.26 -9.05
C ASP A 93 -17.95 -4.95 -8.53
N ILE A 94 -17.85 -4.07 -7.53
CA ILE A 94 -16.59 -3.79 -6.82
C ILE A 94 -16.12 -5.04 -6.07
N GLU A 95 -16.99 -5.63 -5.24
CA GLU A 95 -16.67 -6.87 -4.52
C GLU A 95 -16.34 -8.02 -5.47
N ARG A 96 -17.05 -8.14 -6.61
CA ARG A 96 -16.75 -9.13 -7.63
C ARG A 96 -15.37 -8.92 -8.22
N ARG A 97 -15.01 -7.69 -8.62
CA ARG A 97 -13.68 -7.39 -9.18
C ARG A 97 -12.56 -7.59 -8.16
N GLU A 98 -12.77 -7.21 -6.91
CA GLU A 98 -11.81 -7.43 -5.83
C GLU A 98 -11.62 -8.93 -5.55
N ARG A 99 -12.71 -9.70 -5.55
CA ARG A 99 -12.67 -11.16 -5.42
C ARG A 99 -11.98 -11.81 -6.62
N GLU A 100 -12.29 -11.38 -7.84
CA GLU A 100 -11.63 -11.85 -9.06
C GLU A 100 -10.14 -11.48 -9.09
N ALA A 101 -9.75 -10.31 -8.58
CA ALA A 101 -8.35 -9.90 -8.48
C ALA A 101 -7.59 -10.69 -7.40
N ALA A 102 -8.23 -10.94 -6.26
CA ALA A 102 -7.68 -11.80 -5.20
C ALA A 102 -7.56 -13.25 -5.68
N GLU A 103 -8.55 -13.75 -6.43
CA GLU A 103 -8.50 -15.05 -7.09
C GLU A 103 -7.41 -15.10 -8.15
N LYS A 104 -7.07 -14.01 -8.84
CA LYS A 104 -5.99 -14.03 -9.84
C LYS A 104 -4.58 -13.95 -9.24
N ASN A 105 -4.43 -13.60 -7.95
CA ASN A 105 -3.11 -13.50 -7.32
C ASN A 105 -2.76 -14.73 -6.47
N PHE A 106 -2.81 -15.90 -7.09
CA PHE A 106 -2.44 -17.19 -6.50
C PHE A 106 -0.99 -17.22 -6.00
N SER A 107 -0.07 -16.50 -6.66
CA SER A 107 1.32 -16.38 -6.22
C SER A 107 1.44 -15.81 -4.80
N ALA A 108 0.76 -14.68 -4.52
CA ALA A 108 0.80 -14.05 -3.21
C ALA A 108 0.10 -14.91 -2.15
N GLU A 109 -1.05 -15.50 -2.49
CA GLU A 109 -1.76 -16.42 -1.60
C GLU A 109 -0.87 -17.60 -1.20
N CYS A 110 -0.23 -18.25 -2.17
CA CYS A 110 0.66 -19.38 -1.96
C CYS A 110 1.86 -19.00 -1.07
N ALA A 111 2.48 -17.85 -1.32
CA ALA A 111 3.59 -17.36 -0.51
C ALA A 111 3.19 -17.10 0.95
N ILE A 112 2.04 -16.45 1.18
CA ILE A 112 1.52 -16.19 2.52
C ILE A 112 1.21 -17.50 3.26
N LYS A 113 0.59 -18.47 2.59
CA LYS A 113 0.33 -19.80 3.18
C LYS A 113 1.61 -20.52 3.56
N CYS A 114 2.62 -20.52 2.68
CA CYS A 114 3.91 -21.12 3.00
C CYS A 114 4.58 -20.45 4.21
N GLN A 115 4.40 -19.14 4.39
CA GLN A 115 5.05 -18.39 5.47
C GLN A 115 4.31 -18.49 6.81
N ASN A 116 2.99 -18.31 6.82
CA ASN A 116 2.23 -18.01 8.03
C ASN A 116 1.29 -19.15 8.48
N ASP A 117 0.98 -20.11 7.60
CA ASP A 117 -0.02 -21.14 7.89
C ASP A 117 0.65 -22.41 8.45
N ARG A 118 0.71 -22.50 9.79
CA ARG A 118 1.30 -23.65 10.49
C ARG A 118 0.61 -24.97 10.15
N ALA A 119 -0.71 -24.95 9.97
CA ALA A 119 -1.47 -26.15 9.61
C ALA A 119 -1.13 -26.59 8.17
N PHE A 120 -0.96 -25.64 7.25
CA PHE A 120 -0.51 -25.94 5.89
C PHE A 120 0.90 -26.55 5.87
N ARG A 121 1.82 -26.04 6.69
CA ARG A 121 3.14 -26.64 6.87
C ARG A 121 3.07 -28.07 7.38
N GLN A 122 2.22 -28.33 8.38
CA GLN A 122 2.00 -29.67 8.92
C GLN A 122 1.44 -30.64 7.87
N PHE A 123 0.45 -30.20 7.10
CA PHE A 123 -0.09 -30.96 5.97
C PHE A 123 0.99 -31.33 4.94
N LEU A 124 1.92 -30.43 4.63
CA LEU A 124 3.02 -30.73 3.72
C LEU A 124 3.99 -31.79 4.28
N ILE A 125 4.20 -31.82 5.60
CA ILE A 125 5.01 -32.85 6.27
C ILE A 125 4.32 -34.21 6.13
N GLU A 126 3.05 -34.29 6.51
CA GLU A 126 2.29 -35.54 6.56
C GLU A 126 1.96 -36.11 5.19
N CYS A 127 1.44 -35.27 4.30
CA CYS A 127 0.88 -35.72 3.02
C CYS A 127 1.86 -35.58 1.86
N HIS A 128 2.85 -34.69 1.97
CA HIS A 128 3.77 -34.39 0.88
C HIS A 128 5.24 -34.57 1.25
N GLN A 129 5.55 -35.36 2.30
CA GLN A 129 6.91 -35.81 2.66
C GLN A 129 7.89 -34.65 2.85
N LEU A 130 7.42 -33.49 3.31
CA LEU A 130 8.31 -32.41 3.72
C LEU A 130 9.01 -32.84 5.03
N GLN A 131 10.34 -32.92 5.02
CA GLN A 131 11.10 -33.42 6.18
C GLN A 131 11.07 -32.46 7.38
N ASP A 132 11.10 -31.16 7.11
CA ASP A 132 11.02 -30.11 8.12
C ASP A 132 10.40 -28.85 7.50
N ALA A 133 9.63 -28.11 8.31
CA ALA A 133 8.94 -26.89 7.92
C ALA A 133 9.40 -25.66 8.74
N GLY A 134 10.56 -25.71 9.38
CA GLY A 134 11.18 -24.56 10.05
C GLY A 134 11.61 -23.47 9.07
N ASP A 135 12.11 -23.85 7.90
CA ASP A 135 12.56 -22.93 6.85
C ASP A 135 11.48 -22.67 5.79
N THR A 136 11.09 -21.40 5.66
CA THR A 136 10.10 -20.93 4.68
C THR A 136 10.55 -21.18 3.23
N GLU A 137 11.83 -21.06 2.90
CA GLU A 137 12.30 -21.31 1.53
C GLU A 137 12.29 -22.79 1.18
N ARG A 138 12.52 -23.67 2.16
CA ARG A 138 12.37 -25.12 1.99
C ARG A 138 10.90 -25.51 1.75
N VAL A 139 9.97 -24.91 2.48
CA VAL A 139 8.52 -25.06 2.26
C VAL A 139 8.15 -24.60 0.85
N LYS A 140 8.56 -23.39 0.43
CA LYS A 140 8.27 -22.88 -0.92
C LYS A 140 8.86 -23.77 -2.02
N THR A 141 10.09 -24.25 -1.83
CA THR A 141 10.74 -25.17 -2.79
C THR A 141 9.96 -26.48 -2.92
N ARG A 142 9.46 -27.01 -1.80
CA ARG A 142 8.61 -28.21 -1.85
C ARG A 142 7.30 -27.94 -2.58
N VAL A 143 6.65 -26.81 -2.31
CA VAL A 143 5.42 -26.43 -3.01
C VAL A 143 5.66 -26.23 -4.51
N ARG A 144 6.76 -25.60 -4.93
CA ARG A 144 7.17 -25.52 -6.35
C ARG A 144 7.29 -26.90 -7.00
N SER A 145 7.92 -27.84 -6.29
CA SER A 145 8.06 -29.23 -6.76
C SER A 145 6.72 -29.96 -6.89
N ILE A 146 5.80 -29.80 -5.93
CA ILE A 146 4.44 -30.38 -5.99
C ILE A 146 3.65 -29.80 -7.17
N LEU A 147 3.77 -28.50 -7.37
CA LEU A 147 3.04 -27.77 -8.41
C LEU A 147 3.73 -27.82 -9.78
N ALA A 148 4.89 -28.46 -9.89
CA ALA A 148 5.70 -28.54 -11.11
C ALA A 148 5.92 -27.16 -11.77
N ILE A 149 6.33 -26.17 -10.97
CA ILE A 149 6.63 -24.79 -11.39
C ILE A 149 8.02 -24.38 -10.90
N THR A 150 8.65 -23.44 -11.60
CA THR A 150 9.97 -22.90 -11.23
C THR A 150 9.86 -21.61 -10.42
N SER A 151 8.80 -20.83 -10.66
CA SER A 151 8.48 -19.61 -9.94
C SER A 151 7.04 -19.62 -9.43
N MET A 152 6.80 -18.96 -8.29
CA MET A 152 5.44 -18.74 -7.78
C MET A 152 4.63 -17.82 -8.69
N SER A 153 5.27 -16.93 -9.44
CA SER A 153 4.60 -16.04 -10.40
C SER A 153 3.86 -16.81 -11.51
N GLU A 154 4.34 -18.01 -11.85
CA GLU A 154 3.68 -18.90 -12.83
C GLU A 154 2.26 -19.26 -12.41
N LEU A 155 1.92 -19.22 -11.11
CA LEU A 155 0.55 -19.45 -10.65
C LEU A 155 -0.44 -18.38 -11.15
N ASN A 156 0.04 -17.17 -11.46
CA ASN A 156 -0.79 -16.09 -11.99
C ASN A 156 -0.82 -16.07 -13.52
N GLU A 157 0.16 -16.69 -14.17
CA GLU A 157 0.41 -16.62 -15.61
C GLU A 157 -0.05 -17.88 -16.35
N ASP A 158 0.08 -19.06 -15.74
CA ASP A 158 -0.32 -20.35 -16.30
C ASP A 158 -1.57 -20.91 -15.61
N ALA A 159 -2.64 -21.09 -16.40
CA ALA A 159 -3.88 -21.67 -15.95
C ALA A 159 -3.73 -23.11 -15.42
N ASN A 160 -2.78 -23.89 -15.95
CA ASN A 160 -2.52 -25.25 -15.48
C ASN A 160 -1.82 -25.25 -14.12
N ALA A 161 -0.84 -24.38 -13.92
CA ALA A 161 -0.21 -24.15 -12.62
C ALA A 161 -1.23 -23.69 -11.57
N ALA A 162 -2.11 -22.74 -11.92
CA ALA A 162 -3.21 -22.30 -11.07
C ALA A 162 -4.18 -23.46 -10.72
N ALA A 163 -4.48 -24.34 -11.67
CA ALA A 163 -5.33 -25.51 -11.43
C ALA A 163 -4.70 -26.49 -10.43
N ARG A 164 -3.39 -26.77 -10.55
CA ARG A 164 -2.66 -27.60 -9.58
C ARG A 164 -2.64 -26.97 -8.19
N TRP A 165 -2.47 -25.65 -8.10
CA TRP A 165 -2.56 -24.93 -6.82
C TRP A 165 -3.95 -25.06 -6.19
N LYS A 166 -5.01 -24.88 -6.97
CA LYS A 166 -6.40 -25.06 -6.49
C LYS A 166 -6.66 -26.48 -5.98
N ALA A 167 -6.13 -27.49 -6.67
CA ALA A 167 -6.22 -28.89 -6.24
C ALA A 167 -5.50 -29.12 -4.90
N LEU A 168 -4.25 -28.70 -4.77
CA LEU A 168 -3.49 -28.80 -3.52
C LEU A 168 -4.20 -28.09 -2.36
N ARG A 169 -4.80 -26.93 -2.61
CA ARG A 169 -5.58 -26.18 -1.61
C ARG A 169 -6.86 -26.93 -1.22
N SER A 170 -7.48 -27.66 -2.14
CA SER A 170 -8.64 -28.50 -1.87
C SER A 170 -8.25 -29.68 -0.98
N ASP A 171 -7.14 -30.35 -1.28
CA ASP A 171 -6.62 -31.48 -0.50
C ASP A 171 -6.27 -31.05 0.92
N PHE A 172 -5.62 -29.89 1.07
CA PHE A 172 -5.37 -29.29 2.38
C PHE A 172 -6.65 -29.04 3.17
N LYS A 173 -7.68 -28.49 2.54
CA LYS A 173 -8.99 -28.25 3.20
C LYS A 173 -9.68 -29.55 3.58
N ALA A 174 -9.54 -30.60 2.77
CA ALA A 174 -10.08 -31.91 3.09
C ALA A 174 -9.34 -32.52 4.30
N TRP A 175 -8.01 -32.47 4.30
CA TRP A 175 -7.18 -32.89 5.43
C TRP A 175 -7.54 -32.12 6.72
N LEU A 176 -7.70 -30.79 6.66
CA LEU A 176 -8.11 -30.00 7.83
C LEU A 176 -9.44 -30.44 8.44
N LYS A 177 -10.39 -30.96 7.66
CA LYS A 177 -11.67 -31.44 8.18
C LYS A 177 -11.59 -32.80 8.87
N VAL A 178 -10.56 -33.58 8.54
CA VAL A 178 -10.32 -34.93 9.09
C VAL A 178 -9.33 -34.88 10.25
N SER A 179 -8.42 -33.90 10.24
CA SER A 179 -7.34 -33.72 11.23
C SER A 179 -7.65 -32.68 12.30
N ALA A 180 -8.86 -32.09 12.30
CA ALA A 180 -9.38 -31.20 13.35
C ALA A 180 -10.27 -31.97 14.33
#